data_AF-A0AAP0LTK3-F1
#
_entry.id   AF-A0AAP0LTK3-F1
#
_cell.length_a   1.000
_cell.length_b   1.000
_cell.length_c   1.000
_cell.angle_alpha   90.00
_cell.angle_beta   90.00
_cell.angle_gamma   90.00
#
_symmetry.space_group_name_H-M   'P 1'
#
loop_
_entity.id
_entity.type
_entity.pdbx_description
1 polymer ?
#
loop_
_entity_poly.entity_id
_entity_poly.type
_entity_poly.pdbx_seq_one_letter_code
_entity_poly.pdbx_strand_id
1 'polypeptide(L)'
;MSHGMMEDVLIQPFKGANITGSLHMTIQTIVLIGTLTALGAEVRWWSCNIFSIQHHMAAAIARNFASVFSWKGETLEEVKAKEIYEKTRKLPDPASTGNTKFQIVLTITRDGLKADPKKYHKMKEILVGVSEETTTGVKRLYQMQENGTLLFPAINVNDSITNRKFDDLYGCRHSLLDGLMRATDVMIAGKVAVVCSYGDVGNGCAATLKQAGACVIVTDIDLY
;
A
#
# COMPACT_ATOMS: atom_id res chain seq x y z
N MET A 1 7.29 -30.89 -11.38
CA MET A 1 6.36 -29.74 -11.41
C MET A 1 7.16 -28.43 -11.36
N SER A 2 7.94 -28.11 -12.39
CA SER A 2 8.85 -26.94 -12.40
C SER A 2 8.84 -26.15 -13.72
N HIS A 3 7.83 -26.33 -14.58
CA HIS A 3 7.86 -25.83 -15.96
C HIS A 3 7.13 -24.49 -16.22
N GLY A 4 6.43 -23.88 -15.25
CA GLY A 4 5.59 -22.70 -15.52
C GLY A 4 6.33 -21.34 -15.57
N MET A 5 7.19 -21.03 -14.60
CA MET A 5 7.72 -19.65 -14.46
C MET A 5 8.70 -19.22 -15.57
N MET A 6 9.33 -20.14 -16.29
CA MET A 6 10.27 -19.78 -17.37
C MET A 6 9.57 -19.56 -18.72
N GLU A 7 8.41 -20.17 -18.97
CA GLU A 7 7.63 -19.95 -20.19
C GLU A 7 6.99 -18.55 -20.21
N ASP A 8 6.52 -18.08 -19.06
CA ASP A 8 5.89 -16.76 -18.90
C ASP A 8 6.86 -15.58 -19.05
N VAL A 9 8.19 -15.79 -19.01
CA VAL A 9 9.17 -14.71 -19.25
C VAL A 9 9.40 -14.50 -20.75
N LEU A 10 9.21 -15.54 -21.57
CA LEU A 10 9.31 -15.47 -23.02
C LEU A 10 8.10 -14.74 -23.63
N ILE A 11 6.92 -14.95 -23.04
CA ILE A 11 5.73 -14.19 -23.33
C ILE A 11 5.86 -12.89 -22.52
N GLN A 12 5.83 -11.71 -23.14
CA GLN A 12 5.95 -10.44 -22.40
C GLN A 12 4.54 -9.84 -22.24
N PRO A 13 3.68 -10.38 -21.36
CA PRO A 13 2.26 -10.03 -21.33
C PRO A 13 2.01 -8.58 -20.95
N PHE A 14 2.95 -7.96 -20.23
CA PHE A 14 2.85 -6.58 -19.81
C PHE A 14 3.66 -5.61 -20.68
N LYS A 15 4.12 -6.05 -21.86
CA LYS A 15 4.84 -5.18 -22.79
C LYS A 15 4.00 -3.95 -23.14
N GLY A 16 4.53 -2.77 -22.81
CA GLY A 16 3.86 -1.48 -23.03
C GLY A 16 2.86 -1.07 -21.94
N ALA A 17 2.64 -1.92 -20.93
CA ALA A 17 1.82 -1.58 -19.78
C ALA A 17 2.57 -0.60 -18.87
N ASN A 18 1.88 0.46 -18.44
CA ASN A 18 2.37 1.42 -17.47
C ASN A 18 1.75 1.13 -16.09
N ILE A 19 2.48 0.45 -15.21
CA ILE A 19 1.97 0.03 -13.91
C ILE A 19 2.44 1.02 -12.84
N THR A 20 1.50 1.52 -12.04
CA THR A 20 1.80 2.39 -10.90
C THR A 20 1.30 1.72 -9.62
N GLY A 21 2.21 1.42 -8.69
CA GLY A 21 1.89 0.70 -7.45
C GLY A 21 1.94 1.58 -6.21
N SER A 22 1.03 1.28 -5.27
CA SER A 22 0.88 1.93 -3.96
C SER A 22 0.84 0.86 -2.86
N LEU A 23 1.99 0.35 -2.46
CA LEU A 23 2.11 -0.79 -1.55
C LEU A 23 3.35 -0.63 -0.68
N HIS A 24 3.32 -1.16 0.54
CA HIS A 24 4.46 -1.18 1.47
C HIS A 24 5.78 -1.50 0.76
N MET A 25 6.80 -0.64 0.96
CA MET A 25 8.09 -0.78 0.28
C MET A 25 9.05 -1.70 1.04
N THR A 26 8.90 -3.00 0.84
CA THR A 26 9.67 -4.07 1.49
C THR A 26 10.48 -4.90 0.49
N ILE A 27 11.26 -5.86 0.99
CA ILE A 27 11.99 -6.84 0.19
C ILE A 27 11.04 -7.64 -0.71
N GLN A 28 9.87 -8.03 -0.19
CA GLN A 28 8.88 -8.81 -0.92
C GLN A 28 8.34 -8.01 -2.12
N THR A 29 8.10 -6.71 -1.91
CA THR A 29 7.64 -5.80 -2.97
C THR A 29 8.69 -5.60 -4.07
N ILE A 30 9.99 -5.71 -3.77
CA ILE A 30 11.03 -5.71 -4.81
C ILE A 30 10.84 -6.88 -5.77
N VAL A 31 10.58 -8.08 -5.24
CA VAL A 31 10.38 -9.27 -6.07
C VAL A 31 9.16 -9.11 -6.96
N LEU A 32 8.09 -8.49 -6.44
CA LEU A 32 6.90 -8.13 -7.22
C LEU A 32 7.25 -7.16 -8.35
N ILE A 33 7.91 -6.05 -8.04
CA ILE A 33 8.31 -5.03 -9.04
C ILE A 33 9.25 -5.63 -10.10
N GLY A 34 10.22 -6.45 -9.67
CA GLY A 34 11.15 -7.14 -10.55
C GLY A 34 10.42 -8.10 -11.49
N THR A 35 9.45 -8.87 -10.98
CA THR A 35 8.61 -9.75 -11.80
C THR A 35 7.80 -8.96 -12.82
N LEU A 36 7.12 -7.88 -12.42
CA LEU A 36 6.34 -7.04 -13.34
C LEU A 36 7.22 -6.45 -14.46
N THR A 37 8.42 -5.98 -14.10
CA THR A 37 9.39 -5.44 -15.04
C THR A 37 9.90 -6.52 -15.99
N ALA A 38 10.21 -7.71 -15.46
CA ALA A 38 10.65 -8.86 -16.25
C ALA A 38 9.58 -9.36 -17.24
N LEU A 39 8.30 -9.16 -16.93
CA LEU A 39 7.16 -9.46 -17.80
C LEU A 39 6.83 -8.33 -18.80
N GLY A 40 7.63 -7.24 -18.82
CA GLY A 40 7.61 -6.20 -19.85
C GLY A 40 6.96 -4.88 -19.45
N ALA A 41 6.53 -4.72 -18.19
CA ALA A 41 5.88 -3.51 -17.72
C ALA A 41 6.88 -2.37 -17.47
N GLU A 42 6.45 -1.14 -17.70
CA GLU A 42 7.09 0.06 -17.14
C GLU A 42 6.47 0.36 -15.78
N VAL A 43 7.27 0.31 -14.71
CA VAL A 43 6.78 0.36 -13.32
C VAL A 43 7.18 1.66 -12.62
N ARG A 44 6.22 2.26 -11.91
CA ARG A 44 6.42 3.35 -10.93
C ARG A 44 5.83 2.94 -9.60
N TRP A 45 6.45 3.32 -8.49
CA TRP A 45 6.01 2.83 -7.18
C TRP A 45 6.14 3.86 -6.05
N TRP A 46 5.21 3.79 -5.09
CA TRP A 46 5.27 4.50 -3.81
C TRP A 46 4.76 3.61 -2.67
N SER A 47 5.14 3.93 -1.41
CA SER A 47 4.65 3.22 -0.23
C SER A 47 3.28 3.73 0.18
N CYS A 48 2.34 2.82 0.49
CA CYS A 48 1.02 3.18 1.02
C CYS A 48 1.05 3.57 2.51
N ASN A 49 2.19 3.41 3.18
CA ASN A 49 2.38 3.81 4.57
C ASN A 49 3.76 4.45 4.79
N ILE A 50 3.77 5.50 5.60
CA ILE A 50 4.95 6.31 5.89
C ILE A 50 6.03 5.58 6.68
N PHE A 51 5.70 4.55 7.45
CA PHE A 51 6.64 3.84 8.31
C PHE A 51 7.08 2.49 7.75
N SER A 52 6.43 1.99 6.71
CA SER A 52 6.74 0.69 6.10
C SER A 52 7.87 0.75 5.07
N ILE A 53 8.54 1.89 4.91
CA ILE A 53 9.59 2.06 3.91
C ILE A 53 10.90 1.52 4.46
N GLN A 54 11.45 0.51 3.79
CA GLN A 54 12.81 0.06 4.01
C GLN A 54 13.76 0.81 3.06
N HIS A 55 14.50 1.80 3.59
CA HIS A 55 15.28 2.74 2.77
C HIS A 55 16.30 2.09 1.82
N HIS A 56 16.95 1.02 2.29
CA HIS A 56 17.88 0.25 1.48
C HIS A 56 17.20 -0.43 0.28
N MET A 57 15.92 -0.78 0.42
CA MET A 57 15.09 -1.37 -0.63
C MET A 57 14.56 -0.34 -1.62
N ALA A 58 14.12 0.82 -1.13
CA ALA A 58 13.80 1.96 -2.00
C ALA A 58 15.00 2.34 -2.88
N ALA A 59 16.22 2.32 -2.32
CA ALA A 59 17.45 2.58 -3.08
C ALA A 59 17.78 1.48 -4.11
N ALA A 60 17.53 0.20 -3.80
CA ALA A 60 17.75 -0.90 -4.73
C ALA A 60 16.81 -0.83 -5.94
N ILE A 61 15.53 -0.52 -5.73
CA ILE A 61 14.55 -0.38 -6.81
C ILE A 61 14.87 0.81 -7.71
N ALA A 62 15.20 1.95 -7.11
CA ALA A 62 15.53 3.17 -7.84
C ALA A 62 16.74 3.00 -8.77
N ARG A 63 17.63 2.05 -8.49
CA ARG A 63 18.79 1.76 -9.34
C ARG A 63 18.47 0.91 -10.56
N ASN A 64 17.56 -0.07 -10.42
CA ASN A 64 17.50 -1.20 -11.34
C ASN A 64 16.12 -1.50 -11.93
N PHE A 65 15.01 -1.05 -11.33
CA PHE A 65 13.71 -1.64 -11.63
C PHE A 65 12.58 -0.64 -11.87
N ALA A 66 12.51 0.46 -11.13
CA ALA A 66 11.38 1.39 -11.24
C ALA A 66 11.74 2.78 -10.73
N SER A 67 10.98 3.79 -11.17
CA SER A 67 10.99 5.09 -10.51
C SER A 67 10.24 4.99 -9.18
N VAL A 68 10.96 5.23 -8.07
CA VAL A 68 10.41 5.16 -6.71
C VAL A 68 10.26 6.55 -6.12
N PHE A 69 9.05 6.85 -5.67
CA PHE A 69 8.71 8.09 -4.98
C PHE A 69 8.20 7.72 -3.59
N SER A 70 9.10 7.56 -2.61
CA SER A 70 8.65 7.31 -1.24
C SER A 70 9.68 7.69 -0.17
N TRP A 71 9.26 8.40 0.87
CA TRP A 71 10.05 8.62 2.08
C TRP A 71 9.23 8.57 3.37
N LYS A 72 9.94 8.34 4.48
CA LYS A 72 9.33 8.25 5.82
C LYS A 72 8.71 9.60 6.22
N GLY A 73 7.38 9.64 6.38
CA GLY A 73 6.62 10.79 6.87
C GLY A 73 5.78 11.59 5.86
N GLU A 74 5.34 11.01 4.74
CA GLU A 74 4.43 11.66 3.78
C GLU A 74 3.05 12.04 4.37
N THR A 75 2.55 13.23 4.06
CA THR A 75 1.30 13.77 4.64
C THR A 75 0.17 13.92 3.62
N LEU A 76 -1.07 13.79 4.12
CA LEU A 76 -2.40 13.96 3.48
C LEU A 76 -2.63 15.30 2.73
N GLU A 77 -1.61 16.12 2.56
CA GLU A 77 -1.73 17.53 2.22
C GLU A 77 -1.69 17.82 0.72
N GLU A 78 -1.12 16.94 -0.12
CA GLU A 78 -1.20 17.09 -1.59
C GLU A 78 -2.66 17.07 -2.08
N VAL A 79 -3.47 16.17 -1.52
CA VAL A 79 -4.90 16.07 -1.82
C VAL A 79 -5.61 17.34 -1.40
N LYS A 80 -5.37 17.81 -0.17
CA LYS A 80 -5.94 19.07 0.33
C LYS A 80 -5.52 20.27 -0.51
N ALA A 81 -4.26 20.33 -0.94
CA ALA A 81 -3.74 21.41 -1.77
C ALA A 81 -4.43 21.45 -3.15
N LYS A 82 -4.77 20.29 -3.72
CA LYS A 82 -5.57 20.20 -4.96
C LYS A 82 -7.02 20.62 -4.74
N GLU A 83 -7.67 20.17 -3.67
CA GLU A 83 -9.05 20.59 -3.35
C GLU A 83 -9.15 22.11 -3.15
N ILE A 84 -8.17 22.70 -2.46
CA ILE A 84 -8.06 24.15 -2.30
C ILE A 84 -7.87 24.82 -3.66
N TYR A 85 -7.00 24.30 -4.52
CA TYR A 85 -6.80 24.84 -5.86
C TYR A 85 -8.07 24.75 -6.72
N GLU A 86 -8.83 23.67 -6.67
CA GLU A 86 -10.07 23.54 -7.42
C GLU A 86 -11.13 24.56 -6.96
N LYS A 87 -11.25 24.78 -5.65
CA LYS A 87 -12.22 25.72 -5.06
C LYS A 87 -11.83 27.18 -5.22
N THR A 88 -10.53 27.49 -5.12
CA THR A 88 -10.05 28.87 -4.96
C THR A 88 -9.10 29.34 -6.06
N ARG A 89 -8.64 28.43 -6.93
CA ARG A 89 -7.56 28.64 -7.90
C ARG A 89 -6.22 29.07 -7.28
N LYS A 90 -6.10 29.01 -5.96
CA LYS A 90 -4.88 29.32 -5.22
C LYS A 90 -3.93 28.13 -5.28
N LEU A 91 -2.73 28.39 -5.79
CA LEU A 91 -1.69 27.38 -5.88
C LEU A 91 -1.08 27.06 -4.49
N PRO A 92 -0.56 25.84 -4.29
CA PRO A 92 0.18 25.49 -3.08
C PRO A 92 1.42 26.38 -2.95
N ASP A 93 1.68 26.85 -1.72
CA ASP A 93 2.85 27.67 -1.40
C ASP A 93 3.91 26.84 -0.65
N PRO A 94 5.05 26.51 -1.27
CA PRO A 94 6.14 25.79 -0.60
C PRO A 94 6.66 26.47 0.66
N ALA A 95 6.55 27.80 0.78
CA ALA A 95 7.00 28.53 1.97
C ALA A 95 6.04 28.39 3.16
N SER A 96 4.84 27.83 2.96
CA SER A 96 3.83 27.64 4.01
C SER A 96 4.23 26.62 5.10
N THR A 97 5.35 25.93 4.91
CA THR A 97 5.86 24.92 5.84
C THR A 97 7.36 25.09 6.12
N GLY A 98 7.76 24.81 7.36
CA GLY A 98 9.17 24.72 7.75
C GLY A 98 9.84 23.39 7.39
N ASN A 99 9.10 22.40 6.88
CA ASN A 99 9.67 21.08 6.56
C ASN A 99 10.18 21.06 5.11
N THR A 100 11.50 21.01 4.93
CA THR A 100 12.18 21.02 3.62
C THR A 100 11.66 19.97 2.64
N LYS A 101 11.37 18.73 3.11
CA LYS A 101 10.83 17.68 2.24
C LYS A 101 9.44 18.02 1.74
N PHE A 102 8.64 18.66 2.60
CA PHE A 102 7.30 19.08 2.24
C PHE A 102 7.30 20.31 1.32
N GLN A 103 8.30 21.19 1.43
CA GLN A 103 8.50 22.26 0.44
C GLN A 103 8.72 21.69 -0.97
N ILE A 104 9.45 20.57 -1.09
CA ILE A 104 9.66 19.87 -2.37
C ILE A 104 8.33 19.34 -2.92
N VAL A 105 7.53 18.67 -2.09
CA VAL A 105 6.19 18.19 -2.46
C VAL A 105 5.28 19.31 -2.97
N LEU A 106 5.19 20.40 -2.22
CA LEU A 106 4.35 21.55 -2.59
C LEU A 106 4.85 22.21 -3.86
N THR A 107 6.16 22.23 -4.09
CA THR A 107 6.77 22.73 -5.33
C THR A 107 6.36 21.87 -6.51
N ILE A 108 6.54 20.55 -6.43
CA ILE A 108 6.15 19.59 -7.48
C ILE A 108 4.64 19.69 -7.76
N THR A 109 3.82 19.76 -6.71
CA THR A 109 2.36 19.87 -6.83
C THR A 109 1.96 21.18 -7.52
N ARG A 110 2.53 22.31 -7.09
CA ARG A 110 2.28 23.63 -7.69
C ARG A 110 2.67 23.64 -9.16
N ASP A 111 3.85 23.15 -9.49
CA ASP A 111 4.39 23.21 -10.85
C ASP A 111 3.63 22.23 -11.77
N GLY A 112 3.22 21.06 -11.24
CA GLY A 112 2.32 20.13 -11.93
C GLY A 112 0.94 20.72 -12.20
N LEU A 113 0.35 21.44 -11.23
CA LEU A 113 -0.93 22.14 -11.41
C LEU A 113 -0.84 23.27 -12.42
N LYS A 114 0.29 23.99 -12.49
CA LYS A 114 0.51 25.02 -13.53
C LYS A 114 0.63 24.39 -14.92
N ALA A 115 1.32 23.26 -15.03
CA ALA A 115 1.58 22.60 -16.31
C ALA A 115 0.32 21.94 -16.90
N ASP A 116 -0.42 21.18 -16.09
CA ASP A 116 -1.69 20.58 -16.50
C ASP A 116 -2.66 20.43 -15.32
N PRO A 117 -3.55 21.41 -15.09
CA PRO A 117 -4.55 21.36 -14.03
C PRO A 117 -5.51 20.17 -14.14
N LYS A 118 -5.68 19.61 -15.36
CA LYS A 118 -6.62 18.50 -15.62
C LYS A 118 -5.91 17.15 -15.75
N LYS A 119 -4.60 17.07 -15.45
CA LYS A 119 -3.78 15.85 -15.59
C LYS A 119 -4.48 14.60 -15.08
N TYR A 120 -4.99 14.62 -13.84
CA TYR A 120 -5.63 13.46 -13.21
C TYR A 120 -7.03 13.16 -13.74
N HIS A 121 -7.74 14.17 -14.25
CA HIS A 121 -9.03 13.95 -14.90
C HIS A 121 -8.84 13.22 -16.24
N LYS A 122 -7.80 13.60 -17.00
CA LYS A 122 -7.41 12.91 -18.23
C LYS A 122 -6.91 11.49 -17.96
N MET A 123 -6.24 11.27 -16.82
CA MET A 123 -5.78 9.92 -16.43
C MET A 123 -6.92 8.91 -16.34
N LYS A 124 -8.15 9.33 -15.99
CA LYS A 124 -9.32 8.46 -15.99
C LYS A 124 -9.52 7.77 -17.35
N GLU A 125 -9.28 8.48 -18.45
CA GLU A 125 -9.55 7.99 -19.81
C GLU A 125 -8.59 6.88 -20.25
N ILE A 126 -7.42 6.80 -19.63
CA ILE A 126 -6.37 5.84 -19.98
C ILE A 126 -6.19 4.74 -18.92
N LEU A 127 -6.86 4.85 -17.77
CA LEU A 127 -6.68 3.90 -16.68
C LEU A 127 -7.50 2.64 -16.93
N VAL A 128 -6.80 1.52 -17.12
CA VAL A 128 -7.42 0.22 -17.45
C VAL A 128 -8.13 -0.39 -16.25
N GLY A 129 -7.62 -0.19 -15.04
CA GLY A 129 -8.21 -0.68 -13.81
C GLY A 129 -7.25 -0.67 -12.62
N VAL A 130 -7.70 -1.24 -11.50
CA VAL A 130 -6.92 -1.40 -10.27
C VAL A 130 -7.03 -2.84 -9.74
N SER A 131 -5.95 -3.34 -9.14
CA SER A 131 -5.98 -4.56 -8.33
C SER A 131 -5.76 -4.17 -6.86
N GLU A 132 -6.73 -4.43 -6.00
CA GLU A 132 -6.71 -4.00 -4.60
C GLU A 132 -6.40 -5.17 -3.67
N GLU A 133 -5.37 -4.98 -2.85
CA GLU A 133 -4.76 -6.04 -2.04
C GLU A 133 -5.44 -6.22 -0.68
N THR A 134 -6.00 -5.15 -0.10
CA THR A 134 -6.42 -5.16 1.32
C THR A 134 -7.93 -5.05 1.52
N THR A 135 -8.41 -5.66 2.60
CA THR A 135 -9.83 -5.64 2.99
C THR A 135 -10.39 -4.21 3.09
N THR A 136 -9.60 -3.26 3.58
CA THR A 136 -10.03 -1.85 3.70
C THR A 136 -10.21 -1.18 2.34
N GLY A 137 -9.29 -1.40 1.41
CA GLY A 137 -9.39 -0.86 0.05
C GLY A 137 -10.57 -1.46 -0.70
N VAL A 138 -10.77 -2.78 -0.58
CA VAL A 138 -11.90 -3.49 -1.19
C VAL A 138 -13.24 -2.94 -0.71
N LYS A 139 -13.39 -2.69 0.60
CA LYS A 139 -14.61 -2.07 1.13
C LYS A 139 -14.90 -0.71 0.50
N ARG A 140 -13.87 0.12 0.29
CA ARG A 140 -14.01 1.42 -0.38
C ARG A 140 -14.44 1.27 -1.84
N LEU A 141 -13.88 0.29 -2.55
CA LEU A 141 -14.27 0.01 -3.94
C LEU A 141 -15.74 -0.41 -4.04
N TYR A 142 -16.23 -1.27 -3.14
CA TYR A 142 -17.65 -1.62 -3.10
C TYR A 142 -18.54 -0.41 -2.79
N GLN A 143 -18.16 0.46 -1.85
CA GLN A 143 -18.88 1.71 -1.59
C GLN A 143 -18.91 2.62 -2.83
N MET A 144 -17.80 2.72 -3.57
CA MET A 144 -17.76 3.49 -4.81
C MET A 144 -18.64 2.86 -5.90
N GLN A 145 -18.68 1.52 -5.98
CA GLN A 145 -19.54 0.81 -6.91
C GLN A 145 -21.03 1.05 -6.60
N GLU A 146 -21.43 0.89 -5.33
CA GLU A 146 -22.80 1.13 -4.85
C GLU A 146 -23.25 2.58 -5.10
N ASN A 147 -22.34 3.54 -4.91
CA ASN A 147 -22.61 4.96 -5.13
C ASN A 147 -22.47 5.40 -6.60
N GLY A 148 -22.11 4.50 -7.53
CA GLY A 148 -21.89 4.83 -8.94
C GLY A 148 -20.69 5.74 -9.20
N THR A 149 -19.74 5.82 -8.26
CA THR A 149 -18.54 6.67 -8.36
C THR A 149 -17.27 5.89 -8.73
N LEU A 150 -17.35 4.55 -8.86
CA LEU A 150 -16.25 3.73 -9.34
C LEU A 150 -16.00 3.99 -10.84
N LEU A 151 -14.83 4.54 -11.17
CA LEU A 151 -14.54 5.09 -12.49
C LEU A 151 -13.92 4.11 -13.48
N PHE A 152 -13.41 2.98 -12.98
CA PHE A 152 -12.67 1.98 -13.75
C PHE A 152 -12.83 0.59 -13.10
N PRO A 153 -12.60 -0.50 -13.86
CA PRO A 153 -12.64 -1.86 -13.32
C PRO A 153 -11.72 -2.05 -12.13
N ALA A 154 -12.16 -2.83 -11.15
CA ALA A 154 -11.37 -3.18 -9.99
C ALA A 154 -11.38 -4.69 -9.74
N ILE A 155 -10.20 -5.24 -9.46
CA ILE A 155 -10.01 -6.65 -9.08
C ILE A 155 -9.76 -6.69 -7.57
N ASN A 156 -10.60 -7.44 -6.86
CA ASN A 156 -10.41 -7.75 -5.45
C ASN A 156 -9.40 -8.90 -5.33
N VAL A 157 -8.13 -8.57 -5.04
CA VAL A 157 -7.08 -9.57 -4.81
C VAL A 157 -7.18 -10.14 -3.40
N ASN A 158 -7.58 -9.32 -2.43
CA ASN A 158 -7.72 -9.69 -1.02
C ASN A 158 -8.53 -10.99 -0.84
N ASP A 159 -9.72 -11.08 -1.43
CA ASP A 159 -10.59 -12.25 -1.24
C ASP A 159 -10.16 -13.51 -2.01
N SER A 160 -9.01 -13.48 -2.68
CA SER A 160 -8.36 -14.72 -3.09
C SER A 160 -8.03 -15.55 -1.85
N ILE A 161 -8.41 -16.84 -1.85
CA ILE A 161 -8.18 -17.73 -0.69
C ILE A 161 -6.69 -17.74 -0.31
N THR A 162 -5.81 -17.77 -1.30
CA THR A 162 -4.35 -17.76 -1.14
C THR A 162 -3.78 -16.43 -0.65
N ASN A 163 -4.58 -15.37 -0.63
CA ASN A 163 -4.23 -14.10 -0.02
C ASN A 163 -4.85 -14.04 1.38
N ARG A 164 -6.14 -13.74 1.53
CA ARG A 164 -6.80 -13.56 2.84
C ARG A 164 -6.57 -14.67 3.86
N LYS A 165 -6.64 -15.96 3.47
CA LYS A 165 -6.45 -17.05 4.45
C LYS A 165 -4.99 -17.34 4.79
N PHE A 166 -4.06 -16.70 4.12
CA PHE A 166 -2.63 -16.86 4.36
C PHE A 166 -1.97 -15.56 4.83
N ASP A 167 -2.07 -14.50 4.06
CA ASP A 167 -1.46 -13.20 4.36
C ASP A 167 -2.06 -12.60 5.64
N ASP A 168 -3.36 -12.32 5.68
CA ASP A 168 -4.01 -11.72 6.85
C ASP A 168 -3.83 -12.58 8.11
N LEU A 169 -3.98 -13.89 7.98
CA LEU A 169 -3.93 -14.80 9.12
C LEU A 169 -2.49 -15.11 9.57
N TYR A 170 -1.70 -15.74 8.70
CA TYR A 170 -0.36 -16.22 9.06
C TYR A 170 0.70 -15.12 8.96
N GLY A 171 0.52 -14.15 8.07
CA GLY A 171 1.36 -12.96 8.00
C GLY A 171 1.30 -12.15 9.29
N CYS A 172 0.10 -11.86 9.81
CA CYS A 172 -0.05 -11.18 11.10
C CYS A 172 0.39 -12.04 12.29
N ARG A 173 0.17 -13.36 12.24
CA ARG A 173 0.70 -14.29 13.25
C ARG A 173 2.23 -14.21 13.35
N HIS A 174 2.93 -14.04 12.24
CA HIS A 174 4.40 -13.90 12.27
C HIS A 174 4.83 -12.47 12.65
N SER A 175 4.28 -11.46 11.98
CA SER A 175 4.81 -10.09 12.02
C SER A 175 4.39 -9.28 13.24
N LEU A 176 3.23 -9.55 13.85
CA LEU A 176 2.77 -8.79 15.02
C LEU A 176 3.77 -8.92 16.19
N LEU A 177 4.11 -10.16 16.53
CA LEU A 177 4.95 -10.44 17.69
C LEU A 177 6.36 -9.88 17.48
N ASP A 178 6.91 -10.07 16.28
CA ASP A 178 8.19 -9.52 15.86
C ASP A 178 8.20 -7.98 15.94
N GLY A 179 7.12 -7.32 15.50
CA GLY A 179 6.95 -5.87 15.64
C GLY A 179 6.95 -5.40 17.10
N LEU A 180 6.19 -6.06 17.97
CA LEU A 180 6.14 -5.73 19.40
C LEU A 180 7.49 -5.92 20.09
N MET A 181 8.17 -7.03 19.82
CA MET A 181 9.48 -7.34 20.38
C MET A 181 10.50 -6.29 19.97
N ARG A 182 10.64 -6.01 18.66
CA ARG A 182 11.59 -4.99 18.17
C ARG A 182 11.32 -3.59 18.68
N ALA A 183 10.05 -3.27 18.96
CA ALA A 183 9.70 -1.93 19.42
C ALA A 183 9.93 -1.71 20.91
N THR A 184 9.87 -2.78 21.73
CA THR A 184 9.73 -2.61 23.18
C THR A 184 10.65 -3.49 24.02
N ASP A 185 11.18 -4.59 23.46
CA ASP A 185 11.96 -5.62 24.17
C ASP A 185 11.30 -6.15 25.46
N VAL A 186 9.99 -5.95 25.64
CA VAL A 186 9.29 -6.40 26.85
C VAL A 186 8.95 -7.88 26.78
N MET A 187 8.99 -8.54 27.94
CA MET A 187 8.47 -9.89 28.08
C MET A 187 6.96 -9.91 27.81
N ILE A 188 6.52 -10.76 26.87
CA ILE A 188 5.10 -10.93 26.52
C ILE A 188 4.40 -11.94 27.43
N ALA A 189 5.14 -12.97 27.89
CA ALA A 189 4.61 -13.99 28.77
C ALA A 189 4.04 -13.41 30.08
N GLY A 190 2.85 -13.88 30.47
CA GLY A 190 2.15 -13.42 31.68
C GLY A 190 1.50 -12.05 31.57
N LYS A 191 1.68 -11.30 30.47
CA LYS A 191 0.96 -10.05 30.25
C LYS A 191 -0.46 -10.30 29.75
N VAL A 192 -1.35 -9.37 30.06
CA VAL A 192 -2.68 -9.30 29.44
C VAL A 192 -2.56 -8.58 28.10
N ALA A 193 -3.05 -9.21 27.03
CA ALA A 193 -3.12 -8.63 25.70
C ALA A 193 -4.58 -8.59 25.23
N VAL A 194 -5.07 -7.42 24.85
CA VAL A 194 -6.43 -7.24 24.32
C VAL A 194 -6.34 -7.15 22.80
N VAL A 195 -7.03 -8.06 22.11
CA VAL A 195 -7.16 -8.08 20.65
C VAL A 195 -8.56 -7.63 20.28
N CYS A 196 -8.66 -6.50 19.59
CA CYS A 196 -9.92 -5.94 19.14
C CYS A 196 -10.26 -6.46 17.74
N SER A 197 -11.31 -7.27 17.64
CA SER A 197 -11.77 -8.11 16.53
C SER A 197 -11.04 -9.45 16.39
N TYR A 198 -11.77 -10.45 15.91
CA TYR A 198 -11.38 -11.84 15.68
C TYR A 198 -11.64 -12.29 14.23
N GLY A 199 -11.64 -11.35 13.28
CA GLY A 199 -11.49 -11.66 11.85
C GLY A 199 -10.12 -12.30 11.53
N ASP A 200 -9.80 -12.51 10.25
CA ASP A 200 -8.58 -13.24 9.85
C ASP A 200 -7.29 -12.67 10.49
N VAL A 201 -7.11 -11.34 10.45
CA VAL A 201 -6.00 -10.64 11.13
C VAL A 201 -6.04 -10.83 12.65
N GLY A 202 -7.20 -10.58 13.27
CA GLY A 202 -7.38 -10.66 14.73
C GLY A 202 -7.09 -12.06 15.27
N ASN A 203 -7.52 -13.09 14.54
CA ASN A 203 -7.24 -14.48 14.83
C ASN A 203 -5.73 -14.77 14.79
N GLY A 204 -5.03 -14.32 13.74
CA GLY A 204 -3.57 -14.47 13.63
C GLY A 204 -2.82 -13.81 14.79
N CYS A 205 -3.22 -12.58 15.11
CA CYS A 205 -2.69 -11.79 16.23
C CYS A 205 -2.91 -12.48 17.59
N ALA A 206 -4.13 -12.92 17.88
CA ALA A 206 -4.46 -13.61 19.11
C ALA A 206 -3.69 -14.93 19.25
N ALA A 207 -3.56 -15.69 18.14
CA ALA A 207 -2.83 -16.95 18.13
C ALA A 207 -1.36 -16.77 18.52
N THR A 208 -0.66 -15.77 17.96
CA THR A 208 0.76 -15.55 18.28
C THR A 208 0.98 -15.01 19.69
N LEU A 209 0.11 -14.15 20.18
CA LEU A 209 0.19 -13.63 21.55
C LEU A 209 -0.01 -14.75 22.57
N LYS A 210 -0.98 -15.64 22.32
CA LYS A 210 -1.21 -16.83 23.15
C LYS A 210 -0.01 -17.78 23.13
N GLN A 211 0.61 -17.99 21.96
CA GLN A 211 1.83 -18.81 21.82
C GLN A 211 3.03 -18.21 22.58
N ALA A 212 3.12 -16.89 22.67
CA ALA A 212 4.13 -16.18 23.45
C ALA A 212 3.83 -16.16 24.97
N GLY A 213 2.76 -16.82 25.43
CA GLY A 213 2.41 -16.94 26.84
C GLY A 213 1.60 -15.77 27.41
N ALA A 214 1.04 -14.89 26.57
CA ALA A 214 0.14 -13.84 27.03
C ALA A 214 -1.23 -14.39 27.42
N CYS A 215 -1.89 -13.74 28.38
CA CYS A 215 -3.32 -13.88 28.64
C CYS A 215 -4.06 -13.03 27.60
N VAL A 216 -4.66 -13.68 26.59
CA VAL A 216 -5.32 -12.99 25.48
C VAL A 216 -6.81 -12.81 25.75
N ILE A 217 -7.27 -11.57 25.69
CA ILE A 217 -8.69 -11.19 25.73
C ILE A 217 -9.07 -10.73 24.33
N VAL A 218 -10.18 -11.24 23.80
CA VAL A 218 -10.71 -10.84 22.49
C VAL A 218 -11.99 -10.06 22.70
N THR A 219 -12.15 -8.96 21.98
CA THR A 219 -13.43 -8.23 21.90
C THR A 219 -13.90 -8.23 20.46
N ASP A 220 -15.17 -8.54 20.21
CA ASP A 220 -15.73 -8.45 18.86
C ASP A 220 -17.13 -7.83 18.89
N ILE A 221 -17.51 -7.21 17.78
CA ILE A 221 -18.88 -6.77 17.52
C ILE A 221 -19.67 -7.85 16.79
N ASP A 222 -18.99 -8.77 16.11
CA ASP A 222 -19.61 -9.91 15.45
C ASP A 222 -19.77 -11.06 16.45
N LEU A 223 -20.99 -11.61 16.50
CA LEU A 223 -21.35 -12.73 17.38
C LEU A 223 -21.28 -14.08 16.67
N TYR A 224 -21.02 -14.09 15.35
CA TYR A 224 -21.10 -15.26 14.48
C TYR A 224 -19.76 -15.63 13.83
#